data_AF-A0A9P6MBI7-F1
#
_entry.id   AF-A0A9P6MBI7-F1
#
_cell.length_a   1.000
_cell.length_b   1.000
_cell.length_c   1.000
_cell.angle_alpha   90.00
_cell.angle_beta   90.00
_cell.angle_gamma   90.00
#
_symmetry.space_group_name_H-M   'P 1'
#
loop_
_entity.id
_entity.type
_entity.pdbx_description
1 polymer ?
#
loop_
_entity_poly.entity_id
_entity_poly.type
_entity_poly.pdbx_seq_one_letter_code
_entity_poly.pdbx_strand_id
1 'polypeptide(L)'
;MKLNILDNQVGGHEGVLSMGKDNEVVVKPSLPQEIVFYEKALLHPELRAWMPAFYGTLTMAHKLPPLLQQQQQQQQPVKTVKAINGVALTSITTSTLVSSEQQPSPLATSFLYHHKQQQQQQQQQQQQQQQLLVQEEEGHIKEDECLCLENLSHGFYKPCILDLKLGVQLFDESASEDKKKRLAAVAANTTSGELGIRLTGFRVYNSEVDEFIIYSKDFGKGLRADNILNDGFRMFFAAKLGPKRMRLIIERFVTDLGDFLAVIETQELRLRSSSLLILYEGDPMAFDQGLLLEQEKIAEAVRAEKMATKATATSSSTTTTTTSSSSTIITQLKPSLTSSGGHSPNDQDSKSMMDSGEKGGNENTSDDDEEAEDEDEGEDEYTQKIMDMRLIDFGRSAWTPGQGPDEGVILGVRNTLSFFKKLLELDYQEEDE
;
A
#
# COMPACT_ATOMS: atom_id res chain seq x y z
N MET A 1 9.14 17.15 -3.64
CA MET A 1 8.39 16.19 -2.81
C MET A 1 9.32 15.70 -1.70
N LYS A 2 8.92 15.79 -0.43
CA LYS A 2 9.73 15.30 0.68
C LYS A 2 9.40 13.83 0.90
N LEU A 3 10.42 12.98 0.95
CA LEU A 3 10.28 11.57 1.33
C LEU A 3 10.56 11.46 2.83
N ASN A 4 9.71 10.71 3.52
CA ASN A 4 9.87 10.38 4.93
C ASN A 4 10.11 8.86 5.07
N ILE A 5 10.64 8.43 6.21
CA ILE A 5 10.69 7.01 6.55
C ILE A 5 9.25 6.56 6.84
N LEU A 6 8.85 5.37 6.36
CA LEU A 6 7.53 4.85 6.65
C LEU A 6 7.40 4.55 8.15
N ASP A 7 6.50 5.27 8.80
CA ASP A 7 6.10 4.98 10.18
C ASP A 7 5.36 3.64 10.24
N ASN A 8 5.39 2.98 11.40
CA ASN A 8 4.57 1.79 11.68
C ASN A 8 4.89 0.52 10.86
N GLN A 9 6.02 0.46 10.17
CA GLN A 9 6.42 -0.74 9.43
C GLN A 9 6.58 -1.97 10.35
N VAL A 10 5.83 -3.03 10.05
CA VAL A 10 5.96 -4.34 10.70
C VAL A 10 6.40 -5.34 9.64
N GLY A 11 7.65 -5.77 9.69
CA GLY A 11 8.23 -6.67 8.69
C GLY A 11 8.53 -5.98 7.35
N GLY A 12 8.72 -6.77 6.29
CA GLY A 12 9.07 -6.26 4.95
C GLY A 12 10.56 -5.96 4.72
N HIS A 13 10.85 -5.31 3.58
CA HIS A 13 12.21 -4.93 3.16
C HIS A 13 12.59 -3.54 3.70
N GLU A 14 13.88 -3.30 3.94
CA GLU A 14 14.40 -1.97 4.29
C GLU A 14 14.24 -1.00 3.12
N GLY A 15 14.15 0.30 3.40
CA GLY A 15 14.11 1.36 2.39
C GLY A 15 12.72 1.72 1.86
N VAL A 16 11.65 1.28 2.54
CA VAL A 16 10.30 1.75 2.26
C VAL A 16 10.14 3.17 2.82
N LEU A 17 9.68 4.08 1.97
CA LEU A 17 9.50 5.50 2.27
C LEU A 17 8.02 5.87 2.17
N SER A 18 7.68 7.08 2.61
CA SER A 18 6.36 7.66 2.45
C SER A 18 6.40 9.10 1.94
N MET A 19 5.30 9.56 1.37
CA MET A 19 5.10 10.93 0.88
C MET A 19 3.61 11.32 0.93
N GLY A 20 3.30 12.55 0.51
CA GLY A 20 1.94 13.09 0.51
C GLY A 20 1.61 13.87 1.79
N LYS A 21 0.37 14.35 1.90
CA LYS A 21 -0.14 14.89 3.16
C LYS A 21 -0.22 13.73 4.16
N ASP A 22 0.29 13.93 5.37
CA ASP A 22 0.27 12.94 6.46
C ASP A 22 0.78 11.52 6.10
N ASN A 23 1.72 11.42 5.15
CA ASN A 23 2.31 10.16 4.69
C ASN A 23 1.31 9.18 4.01
N GLU A 24 0.26 9.69 3.35
CA GLU A 24 -0.79 8.89 2.69
C GLU A 24 -0.30 7.92 1.58
N VAL A 25 0.90 8.14 1.03
CA VAL A 25 1.48 7.30 -0.03
C VAL A 25 2.75 6.61 0.44
N VAL A 26 2.84 5.29 0.22
CA VAL A 26 4.06 4.48 0.36
C VAL A 26 4.85 4.47 -0.95
N VAL A 27 6.15 4.70 -0.86
CA VAL A 27 7.12 4.57 -1.95
C VAL A 27 8.00 3.36 -1.64
N LYS A 28 7.78 2.28 -2.38
CA LYS A 28 8.41 0.98 -2.13
C LYS A 28 9.38 0.63 -3.25
N PRO A 29 10.71 0.58 -3.01
CA PRO A 29 11.64 -0.03 -3.95
C PRO A 29 11.19 -1.45 -4.26
N SER A 30 10.95 -1.73 -5.54
CA SER A 30 10.20 -2.92 -5.95
C SER A 30 10.94 -3.71 -7.01
N LEU A 31 10.78 -5.04 -6.96
CA LEU A 31 11.26 -5.88 -8.05
C LEU A 31 10.42 -5.62 -9.30
N PRO A 32 10.99 -5.71 -10.52
CA PRO A 32 10.22 -5.54 -11.76
C PRO A 32 8.99 -6.46 -11.84
N GLN A 33 9.09 -7.65 -11.26
CA GLN A 33 7.98 -8.60 -11.17
C GLN A 33 6.81 -8.08 -10.32
N GLU A 34 7.08 -7.32 -9.24
CA GLU A 34 6.04 -6.73 -8.40
C GLU A 34 5.26 -5.66 -9.16
N ILE A 35 5.97 -4.83 -9.93
CA ILE A 35 5.38 -3.79 -10.76
C ILE A 35 4.45 -4.40 -11.80
N VAL A 36 4.94 -5.39 -12.55
CA VAL A 36 4.12 -6.13 -13.53
C VAL A 36 2.91 -6.80 -12.87
N PHE A 37 3.04 -7.25 -11.62
CA PHE A 37 1.90 -7.83 -10.89
C PHE A 37 0.80 -6.80 -10.66
N TYR A 38 1.13 -5.61 -10.16
CA TYR A 38 0.18 -4.51 -9.92
C TYR A 38 -0.44 -3.98 -11.22
N GLU A 39 0.33 -3.87 -12.30
CA GLU A 39 -0.19 -3.47 -13.61
C GLU A 39 -1.22 -4.49 -14.13
N LYS A 40 -0.92 -5.79 -14.03
CA LYS A 40 -1.86 -6.83 -14.45
C LYS A 40 -3.09 -6.95 -13.55
N ALA A 41 -2.97 -6.60 -12.27
CA ALA A 41 -4.11 -6.59 -11.35
C ALA A 41 -5.22 -5.63 -11.77
N LEU A 42 -4.95 -4.66 -12.67
CA LEU A 42 -5.99 -3.82 -13.29
C LEU A 42 -7.04 -4.64 -14.06
N LEU A 43 -6.69 -5.83 -14.54
CA LEU A 43 -7.59 -6.75 -15.24
C LEU A 43 -8.38 -7.69 -14.29
N HIS A 44 -8.13 -7.60 -12.98
CA HIS A 44 -8.69 -8.47 -11.95
C HIS A 44 -9.31 -7.63 -10.82
N PRO A 45 -10.43 -6.93 -11.08
CA PRO A 45 -11.01 -5.96 -10.15
C PRO A 45 -11.38 -6.59 -8.79
N GLU A 46 -11.82 -7.85 -8.79
CA GLU A 46 -12.16 -8.59 -7.58
C GLU A 46 -10.95 -8.82 -6.66
N LEU A 47 -9.76 -9.11 -7.21
CA LEU A 47 -8.53 -9.23 -6.41
C LEU A 47 -7.99 -7.85 -6.04
N ARG A 48 -8.06 -6.88 -6.97
CA ARG A 48 -7.58 -5.51 -6.75
C ARG A 48 -8.25 -4.85 -5.56
N ALA A 49 -9.52 -5.16 -5.30
CA ALA A 49 -10.26 -4.69 -4.13
C ALA A 49 -9.60 -5.08 -2.79
N TRP A 50 -8.73 -6.10 -2.78
CA TRP A 50 -7.97 -6.58 -1.63
C TRP A 50 -6.51 -6.13 -1.62
N MET A 51 -6.06 -5.35 -2.59
CA MET A 51 -4.68 -4.85 -2.68
C MET A 51 -4.64 -3.38 -2.23
N PRO A 52 -3.48 -2.85 -1.79
CA PRO A 52 -3.28 -1.40 -1.68
C PRO A 52 -3.55 -0.72 -3.02
N ALA A 53 -4.15 0.48 -2.99
CA ALA A 53 -4.33 1.24 -4.22
C ALA A 53 -2.96 1.51 -4.88
N PHE A 54 -2.88 1.28 -6.20
CA PHE A 54 -1.67 1.49 -6.99
C PHE A 54 -1.77 2.82 -7.75
N TYR A 55 -0.88 3.76 -7.41
CA TYR A 55 -0.86 5.11 -7.96
C TYR A 55 0.13 5.28 -9.13
N GLY A 56 0.97 4.28 -9.39
CA GLY A 56 1.98 4.30 -10.46
C GLY A 56 3.38 4.02 -9.94
N THR A 57 4.39 4.24 -10.79
CA THR A 57 5.80 4.06 -10.45
C THR A 57 6.55 5.39 -10.42
N LEU A 58 7.63 5.42 -9.64
CA LEU A 58 8.61 6.51 -9.62
C LEU A 58 10.01 5.94 -9.85
N THR A 59 10.84 6.65 -10.59
CA THR A 59 12.26 6.32 -10.75
C THR A 59 13.08 7.20 -9.81
N MET A 60 13.88 6.58 -8.94
CA MET A 60 14.78 7.33 -8.08
C MET A 60 15.96 7.88 -8.90
N ALA A 61 16.03 9.21 -9.04
CA ALA A 61 17.18 9.85 -9.65
C ALA A 61 18.39 9.78 -8.71
N HIS A 62 19.34 8.89 -8.98
CA HIS A 62 20.63 8.92 -8.27
C HIS A 62 21.36 10.23 -8.62
N LYS A 63 21.98 10.87 -7.61
CA LYS A 63 22.98 11.91 -7.90
C LYS A 63 24.05 11.29 -8.80
N LEU A 64 24.21 11.84 -10.01
CA LEU A 64 25.32 11.50 -10.90
C LEU A 64 26.63 11.44 -10.10
N PRO A 65 27.48 10.42 -10.30
CA PRO A 65 28.80 10.35 -9.68
C PRO A 65 29.53 11.70 -9.84
N PRO A 66 30.31 12.15 -8.84
CA PRO A 66 30.94 13.48 -8.84
C PRO A 66 31.74 13.81 -10.13
N LEU A 67 32.27 12.79 -10.81
CA LEU A 67 32.98 12.91 -12.08
C LEU A 67 32.11 13.42 -13.25
N LEU A 68 30.82 13.07 -13.29
CA LEU A 68 29.90 13.56 -14.33
C LEU A 68 29.34 14.96 -14.01
N GLN A 69 29.25 15.32 -12.72
CA GLN A 69 28.92 16.70 -12.31
C GLN A 69 30.02 17.69 -12.66
N GLN A 70 31.30 17.28 -12.63
CA GLN A 70 32.41 18.13 -13.09
C GLN A 70 32.46 18.28 -14.61
N GLN A 71 32.05 17.27 -15.39
CA GLN A 71 31.99 17.39 -16.85
C GLN A 71 30.85 18.31 -17.33
N GLN A 72 29.74 18.42 -16.59
CA GLN A 72 28.65 19.34 -16.94
C GLN A 72 28.97 20.81 -16.63
N GLN A 73 29.90 21.10 -15.71
CA GLN A 73 30.33 22.47 -15.43
C GLN A 73 31.43 22.99 -16.39
N GLN A 74 32.02 22.12 -17.20
CA GLN A 74 33.05 22.51 -18.20
C GLN A 74 32.56 22.51 -19.65
N GLN A 75 31.31 22.09 -19.91
CA GLN A 75 30.71 22.20 -21.24
C GLN A 75 29.77 23.41 -21.29
N GLN A 76 30.19 24.44 -22.03
CA GLN A 76 29.28 25.48 -22.49
C GLN A 76 28.10 24.88 -23.26
N PRO A 77 26.91 25.50 -23.25
CA PRO A 77 25.69 24.88 -23.74
C PRO A 77 25.75 24.73 -25.26
N VAL A 78 26.05 23.52 -25.74
CA VAL A 78 25.76 23.15 -27.13
C VAL A 78 24.27 22.78 -27.18
N LYS A 79 23.45 23.75 -27.62
CA LYS A 79 22.05 23.51 -27.95
C LYS A 79 21.97 22.33 -28.92
N THR A 80 21.44 21.21 -28.45
CA THR A 80 21.02 20.14 -29.35
C THR A 80 19.60 19.73 -28.98
N VAL A 81 18.65 20.27 -29.75
CA VAL A 81 17.33 19.67 -29.90
C VAL A 81 17.53 18.37 -30.66
N LYS A 82 17.00 17.25 -30.17
CA LYS A 82 16.69 16.11 -31.02
C LYS A 82 15.26 15.66 -30.81
N ALA A 83 14.46 16.02 -31.81
CA ALA A 83 13.18 15.43 -32.13
C ALA A 83 13.36 13.99 -32.61
N ILE A 84 12.27 13.26 -32.49
CA ILE A 84 12.09 11.84 -32.82
C ILE A 84 11.80 11.74 -34.34
N ASN A 85 12.31 10.68 -34.96
CA ASN A 85 12.07 10.18 -36.34
C ASN A 85 12.88 10.80 -37.50
N GLY A 86 13.65 9.94 -38.21
CA GLY A 86 13.99 10.15 -39.63
C GLY A 86 15.49 10.18 -39.98
N VAL A 87 15.85 9.53 -41.09
CA VAL A 87 17.20 9.16 -41.60
C VAL A 87 17.97 10.32 -42.28
N ALA A 88 19.33 10.24 -42.29
CA ALA A 88 20.33 10.54 -43.36
C ALA A 88 21.59 11.32 -42.84
N LEU A 89 22.86 10.88 -42.96
CA LEU A 89 23.82 10.63 -44.08
C LEU A 89 24.72 11.82 -44.50
N THR A 90 26.04 11.56 -44.45
CA THR A 90 27.20 12.19 -45.17
C THR A 90 27.65 13.61 -44.81
N SER A 91 28.95 13.89 -44.66
CA SER A 91 29.85 14.17 -45.80
C SER A 91 31.36 14.08 -45.49
N ILE A 92 32.08 13.70 -46.54
CA ILE A 92 33.53 13.56 -46.75
C ILE A 92 34.20 14.93 -46.95
N THR A 93 35.48 15.07 -46.57
CA THR A 93 36.45 15.87 -47.35
C THR A 93 37.89 15.36 -47.19
N THR A 94 38.45 14.92 -48.32
CA THR A 94 39.86 14.64 -48.64
C THR A 94 40.62 15.92 -49.00
N SER A 95 41.92 16.00 -48.70
CA SER A 95 42.97 16.73 -49.49
C SER A 95 44.37 16.27 -49.02
N THR A 96 45.08 15.39 -49.73
CA THR A 96 46.08 15.60 -50.81
C THR A 96 47.53 15.72 -50.30
N LEU A 97 48.39 14.83 -50.83
CA LEU A 97 49.83 14.62 -50.58
C LEU A 97 50.75 15.69 -51.21
N VAL A 98 51.91 15.95 -50.60
CA VAL A 98 53.18 16.23 -51.31
C VAL A 98 54.35 15.59 -50.55
N SER A 99 55.14 14.79 -51.25
CA SER A 99 56.37 14.16 -50.78
C SER A 99 57.55 15.15 -50.71
N SER A 100 58.33 15.06 -49.63
CA SER A 100 59.78 15.27 -49.68
C SER A 100 60.45 14.46 -48.58
N GLU A 101 61.37 13.57 -48.97
CA GLU A 101 62.25 12.85 -48.05
C GLU A 101 63.22 13.84 -47.39
N GLN A 102 62.98 14.17 -46.13
CA GLN A 102 64.00 14.71 -45.24
C GLN A 102 64.00 13.89 -43.95
N GLN A 103 65.18 13.43 -43.56
CA GLN A 103 65.45 12.78 -42.28
C GLN A 103 64.85 13.61 -41.13
N PRO A 104 64.05 13.03 -40.22
CA PRO A 104 63.39 13.81 -39.18
C PRO A 104 64.43 14.40 -38.23
N SER A 105 64.34 15.71 -37.99
CA SER A 105 65.17 16.40 -37.01
C SER A 105 64.96 15.79 -35.61
N PRO A 106 65.94 15.86 -34.69
CA PRO A 106 65.81 15.32 -33.33
C PRO A 106 64.55 15.85 -32.59
N LEU A 107 64.12 17.06 -32.94
CA LEU A 107 62.90 17.68 -32.42
C LEU A 107 61.63 16.99 -32.94
N ALA A 108 61.53 16.70 -34.24
CA ALA A 108 60.36 16.03 -34.82
C ALA A 108 60.20 14.59 -34.28
N THR A 109 61.32 13.90 -34.08
CA THR A 109 61.35 12.57 -33.46
C THR A 109 60.90 12.63 -32.00
N SER A 110 61.32 13.66 -31.24
CA SER A 110 60.86 13.89 -29.86
C SER A 110 59.35 14.17 -29.79
N PHE A 111 58.82 15.01 -30.68
CA PHE A 111 57.37 15.30 -30.75
C PHE A 111 56.55 14.07 -31.13
N LEU A 112 57.00 13.27 -32.11
CA LEU A 112 56.35 12.00 -32.46
C LEU A 112 56.42 10.98 -31.30
N TYR A 113 57.55 10.92 -30.59
CA TYR A 113 57.70 10.03 -29.44
C TYR A 113 56.81 10.45 -28.27
N HIS A 114 56.72 11.76 -27.97
CA HIS A 114 55.79 12.30 -26.98
C HIS A 114 54.34 12.07 -27.37
N HIS A 115 53.97 12.32 -28.64
CA HIS A 115 52.61 12.12 -29.12
C HIS A 115 52.20 10.65 -29.08
N LYS A 116 53.12 9.73 -29.42
CA LYS A 116 52.88 8.29 -29.34
C LYS A 116 52.78 7.78 -27.90
N GLN A 117 53.58 8.33 -26.96
CA GLN A 117 53.42 8.04 -25.54
C GLN A 117 52.10 8.57 -24.98
N GLN A 118 51.68 9.76 -25.40
CA GLN A 118 50.40 10.34 -24.99
C GLN A 118 49.21 9.52 -25.53
N GLN A 119 49.28 9.05 -26.78
CA GLN A 119 48.27 8.14 -27.34
C GLN A 119 48.25 6.78 -26.63
N GLN A 120 49.40 6.22 -26.26
CA GLN A 120 49.46 4.96 -25.50
C GLN A 120 48.90 5.11 -24.08
N GLN A 121 49.17 6.23 -23.40
CA GLN A 121 48.56 6.51 -22.09
C GLN A 121 47.03 6.69 -22.20
N GLN A 122 46.55 7.37 -23.25
CA GLN A 122 45.10 7.49 -23.50
C GLN A 122 44.44 6.14 -23.80
N GLN A 123 45.08 5.27 -24.58
CA GLN A 123 44.56 3.92 -24.83
C GLN A 123 44.56 3.04 -23.58
N GLN A 124 45.59 3.11 -22.73
CA GLN A 124 45.59 2.38 -21.45
C GLN A 124 44.52 2.89 -20.48
N GLN A 125 44.29 4.20 -20.42
CA GLN A 125 43.19 4.76 -19.63
C GLN A 125 41.82 4.33 -20.17
N GLN A 126 41.63 4.31 -21.50
CA GLN A 126 40.38 3.81 -22.10
C GLN A 126 40.18 2.31 -21.85
N GLN A 127 41.23 1.50 -21.90
CA GLN A 127 41.12 0.06 -21.59
C GLN A 127 40.86 -0.18 -20.10
N GLN A 128 41.47 0.59 -19.19
CA GLN A 128 41.12 0.54 -17.77
C GLN A 128 39.69 1.01 -17.50
N GLN A 129 39.21 2.05 -18.18
CA GLN A 129 37.80 2.48 -18.10
C GLN A 129 36.85 1.42 -18.64
N GLN A 130 37.17 0.76 -19.76
CA GLN A 130 36.35 -0.33 -20.29
C GLN A 130 36.38 -1.57 -19.38
N GLN A 131 37.51 -1.89 -18.74
CA GLN A 131 37.56 -2.98 -17.75
C GLN A 131 36.80 -2.64 -16.47
N LEU A 132 36.78 -1.38 -16.03
CA LEU A 132 35.92 -0.91 -14.93
C LEU A 132 34.44 -0.95 -15.30
N LEU A 133 34.07 -0.56 -16.53
CA LEU A 133 32.70 -0.66 -17.05
C LEU A 133 32.23 -2.11 -17.22
N VAL A 134 33.13 -3.04 -17.59
CA VAL A 134 32.81 -4.47 -17.75
C VAL A 134 32.77 -5.22 -16.41
N GLN A 135 33.45 -4.74 -15.37
CA GLN A 135 33.35 -5.30 -14.01
C GLN A 135 32.08 -4.84 -13.25
N GLU A 136 31.31 -3.90 -13.80
CA GLU A 136 30.06 -3.41 -13.22
C GLU A 136 28.79 -4.07 -13.84
N GLU A 137 28.94 -5.04 -14.76
CA GLU A 137 27.80 -5.72 -15.41
C GLU A 137 27.30 -7.00 -14.70
N GLU A 138 27.84 -7.36 -13.53
CA GLU A 138 27.23 -8.37 -12.64
C GLU A 138 26.74 -7.72 -11.35
N GLY A 139 25.66 -6.94 -11.44
CA GLY A 139 24.97 -6.42 -10.24
C GLY A 139 24.41 -5.00 -10.33
N HIS A 140 24.41 -4.34 -11.49
CA HIS A 140 23.71 -3.07 -11.62
C HIS A 140 22.19 -3.28 -11.58
N ILE A 141 21.62 -2.96 -10.43
CA ILE A 141 20.20 -2.69 -10.27
C ILE A 141 19.87 -1.61 -11.31
N LYS A 142 19.06 -1.96 -12.32
CA LYS A 142 18.45 -0.98 -13.22
C LYS A 142 17.68 0.00 -12.33
N GLU A 143 18.06 1.28 -12.39
CA GLU A 143 17.30 2.46 -11.95
C GLU A 143 16.18 2.13 -10.95
N ASP A 144 16.42 2.28 -9.64
CA ASP A 144 15.54 1.83 -8.55
C ASP A 144 14.07 2.30 -8.73
N GLU A 145 13.30 1.54 -9.49
CA GLU A 145 11.89 1.81 -9.75
C GLU A 145 11.10 1.44 -8.50
N CYS A 146 10.34 2.41 -8.03
CA CYS A 146 9.56 2.32 -6.81
C CYS A 146 8.08 2.28 -7.16
N LEU A 147 7.33 1.41 -6.50
CA LEU A 147 5.87 1.46 -6.49
C LEU A 147 5.39 2.60 -5.60
N CYS A 148 4.41 3.36 -6.08
CA CYS A 148 3.61 4.28 -5.27
C CYS A 148 2.29 3.61 -4.91
N LEU A 149 2.10 3.34 -3.63
CA LEU A 149 0.97 2.59 -3.10
C LEU A 149 0.25 3.38 -2.02
N GLU A 150 -1.02 3.08 -1.78
CA GLU A 150 -1.74 3.53 -0.58
C GLU A 150 -0.96 3.14 0.69
N ASN A 151 -0.79 4.08 1.62
CA ASN A 151 -0.38 3.77 2.97
C ASN A 151 -1.58 3.22 3.76
N LEU A 152 -1.59 1.91 3.97
CA LEU A 152 -2.69 1.24 4.69
C LEU A 152 -2.81 1.65 6.16
N SER A 153 -1.74 2.16 6.77
CA SER A 153 -1.76 2.67 8.14
C SER A 153 -2.24 4.13 8.24
N HIS A 154 -2.37 4.82 7.10
CA HIS A 154 -2.92 6.16 7.06
C HIS A 154 -4.38 6.16 7.52
N GLY A 155 -4.74 7.14 8.34
CA GLY A 155 -6.05 7.27 8.96
C GLY A 155 -6.25 6.41 10.21
N PHE A 156 -5.22 5.72 10.72
CA PHE A 156 -5.25 5.15 12.07
C PHE A 156 -4.50 6.05 13.05
N TYR A 157 -4.94 6.09 14.29
CA TYR A 157 -4.27 6.80 15.38
C TYR A 157 -3.23 5.89 16.06
N LYS A 158 -3.66 4.71 16.54
CA LYS A 158 -2.77 3.70 17.17
C LYS A 158 -2.96 2.33 16.49
N PRO A 159 -2.49 2.16 15.24
CA PRO A 159 -2.76 0.93 14.50
C PRO A 159 -2.03 -0.26 15.10
N CYS A 160 -2.79 -1.27 15.54
CA CYS A 160 -2.32 -2.63 15.78
C CYS A 160 -2.20 -3.32 14.43
N ILE A 161 -1.03 -3.89 14.13
CA ILE A 161 -0.68 -4.36 12.78
C ILE A 161 -0.15 -5.78 12.87
N LEU A 162 -0.65 -6.68 12.01
CA LEU A 162 -0.15 -8.04 11.82
C LEU A 162 0.23 -8.26 10.35
N ASP A 163 1.48 -8.66 10.12
CA ASP A 163 1.96 -9.23 8.86
C ASP A 163 1.81 -10.76 8.93
N LEU A 164 0.79 -11.29 8.26
CA LEU A 164 0.47 -12.71 8.20
C LEU A 164 0.88 -13.29 6.84
N LYS A 165 2.03 -13.96 6.79
CA LYS A 165 2.47 -14.64 5.57
C LYS A 165 1.54 -15.79 5.21
N LEU A 166 1.25 -15.90 3.92
CA LEU A 166 0.41 -16.93 3.33
C LEU A 166 1.22 -17.95 2.52
N GLY A 167 0.68 -19.16 2.43
CA GLY A 167 1.16 -20.22 1.56
C GLY A 167 2.05 -21.25 2.25
N VAL A 168 1.92 -22.50 1.77
CA VAL A 168 2.78 -23.63 2.15
C VAL A 168 4.13 -23.57 1.43
N GLN A 169 4.11 -23.15 0.15
CA GLN A 169 5.32 -23.02 -0.66
C GLN A 169 5.90 -21.61 -0.59
N LEU A 170 7.13 -21.49 -0.09
CA LEU A 170 7.77 -20.20 0.19
C LEU A 170 8.75 -19.72 -0.91
N PHE A 171 8.99 -20.53 -1.94
CA PHE A 171 9.91 -20.23 -3.04
C PHE A 171 9.19 -20.15 -4.38
N ASP A 172 9.69 -19.35 -5.30
CA ASP A 172 9.26 -19.26 -6.70
C ASP A 172 9.95 -20.32 -7.58
N GLU A 173 9.44 -20.47 -8.80
CA GLU A 173 9.92 -21.42 -9.81
C GLU A 173 11.36 -21.09 -10.26
N SER A 174 11.77 -19.83 -10.16
CA SER A 174 13.11 -19.33 -10.49
C SER A 174 14.13 -19.49 -9.35
N ALA A 175 13.74 -19.94 -8.16
CA ALA A 175 14.66 -20.13 -7.05
C ALA A 175 15.74 -21.20 -7.36
N SER A 176 16.97 -20.92 -6.94
CA SER A 176 18.05 -21.93 -6.96
C SER A 176 17.73 -23.11 -6.04
N GLU A 177 18.32 -24.28 -6.32
CA GLU A 177 18.06 -25.49 -5.52
C GLU A 177 18.42 -25.31 -4.04
N ASP A 178 19.48 -24.57 -3.71
CA ASP A 178 19.84 -24.28 -2.33
C ASP A 178 18.82 -23.36 -1.65
N LYS A 179 18.29 -22.37 -2.38
CA LYS A 179 17.23 -21.48 -1.90
C LYS A 179 15.93 -22.27 -1.69
N LYS A 180 15.58 -23.19 -2.60
CA LYS A 180 14.42 -24.10 -2.46
C LYS A 180 14.56 -24.98 -1.22
N LYS A 181 15.69 -25.67 -1.04
CA LYS A 181 15.96 -26.51 0.15
C LYS A 181 15.82 -25.72 1.45
N ARG A 182 16.44 -24.53 1.51
CA ARG A 182 16.36 -23.65 2.68
C ARG A 182 14.92 -23.22 2.97
N LEU A 183 14.17 -22.80 1.96
CA LEU A 183 12.79 -22.32 2.13
C LEU A 183 11.80 -23.46 2.43
N ALA A 184 12.03 -24.66 1.88
CA ALA A 184 11.31 -25.86 2.27
C ALA A 184 11.56 -26.22 3.74
N ALA A 185 12.81 -26.12 4.21
CA ALA A 185 13.12 -26.32 5.63
C ALA A 185 12.45 -25.26 6.52
N VAL A 186 12.34 -24.01 6.07
CA VAL A 186 11.59 -22.97 6.79
C VAL A 186 10.10 -23.31 6.86
N ALA A 187 9.51 -23.75 5.75
CA ALA A 187 8.10 -24.16 5.72
C ALA A 187 7.86 -25.33 6.69
N ALA A 188 8.71 -26.36 6.66
CA ALA A 188 8.59 -27.55 7.52
C ALA A 188 8.77 -27.25 9.02
N ASN A 189 9.59 -26.26 9.37
CA ASN A 189 9.88 -25.92 10.78
C ASN A 189 9.02 -24.77 11.34
N THR A 190 8.02 -24.31 10.58
CA THR A 190 7.11 -23.25 11.01
C THR A 190 5.68 -23.61 10.67
N THR A 191 4.72 -22.81 11.14
CA THR A 191 3.31 -22.99 10.82
C THR A 191 2.97 -22.85 9.34
N SER A 192 3.86 -22.31 8.49
CA SER A 192 3.61 -22.25 7.04
C SER A 192 3.40 -23.62 6.42
N GLY A 193 4.19 -24.63 6.83
CA GLY A 193 4.12 -25.95 6.23
C GLY A 193 2.81 -26.68 6.53
N GLU A 194 2.37 -26.62 7.78
CA GLU A 194 1.18 -27.32 8.26
C GLU A 194 -0.11 -26.52 8.06
N LEU A 195 -0.07 -25.22 8.36
CA LEU A 195 -1.26 -24.37 8.39
C LEU A 195 -1.40 -23.46 7.18
N GLY A 196 -0.39 -23.36 6.31
CA GLY A 196 -0.38 -22.39 5.20
C GLY A 196 -0.27 -20.94 5.65
N ILE A 197 0.05 -20.68 6.93
CA ILE A 197 0.22 -19.33 7.49
C ILE A 197 1.42 -19.23 8.41
N ARG A 198 1.99 -18.03 8.54
CA ARG A 198 2.95 -17.70 9.61
C ARG A 198 2.90 -16.22 9.94
N LEU A 199 2.81 -15.88 11.24
CA LEU A 199 2.92 -14.51 11.73
C LEU A 199 4.39 -14.09 11.56
N THR A 200 4.68 -13.06 10.75
CA THR A 200 6.07 -12.59 10.51
C THR A 200 6.43 -11.30 11.23
N GLY A 201 5.46 -10.72 11.90
CA GLY A 201 5.62 -9.65 12.86
C GLY A 201 4.25 -9.10 13.20
N PHE A 202 4.06 -8.68 14.44
CA PHE A 202 2.88 -7.90 14.79
C PHE A 202 3.18 -6.94 15.92
N ARG A 203 2.37 -5.90 16.03
CA ARG A 203 2.41 -4.96 17.14
C ARG A 203 1.01 -4.68 17.63
N VAL A 204 0.87 -4.48 18.93
CA VAL A 204 -0.42 -4.24 19.59
C VAL A 204 -0.26 -3.06 20.54
N TYR A 205 -1.15 -2.10 20.42
CA TYR A 205 -1.18 -0.95 21.31
C TYR A 205 -1.84 -1.32 22.64
N ASN A 206 -1.21 -0.89 23.74
CA ASN A 206 -1.75 -0.99 25.08
C ASN A 206 -2.09 0.40 25.62
N SER A 207 -3.38 0.75 25.61
CA SER A 207 -3.88 2.07 26.03
C SER A 207 -3.74 2.34 27.54
N GLU A 208 -3.52 1.31 28.37
CA GLU A 208 -3.32 1.49 29.81
C GLU A 208 -1.96 2.13 30.12
N VAL A 209 -0.97 1.93 29.24
CA VAL A 209 0.41 2.41 29.42
C VAL A 209 0.91 3.28 28.25
N ASP A 210 0.07 3.52 27.23
CA ASP A 210 0.40 4.25 26.01
C ASP A 210 1.66 3.73 25.28
N GLU A 211 1.79 2.40 25.18
CA GLU A 211 2.93 1.75 24.52
C GLU A 211 2.51 0.66 23.54
N PHE A 212 3.37 0.39 22.56
CA PHE A 212 3.24 -0.76 21.66
C PHE A 212 4.04 -1.94 22.18
N ILE A 213 3.40 -3.11 22.22
CA ILE A 213 4.07 -4.40 22.39
C ILE A 213 4.39 -4.93 20.99
N ILE A 214 5.66 -5.19 20.72
CA ILE A 214 6.14 -5.62 19.39
C ILE A 214 6.61 -7.07 19.44
N TYR A 215 6.11 -7.87 18.51
CA TYR A 215 6.45 -9.28 18.33
C TYR A 215 7.19 -9.46 17.02
N SER A 216 8.42 -9.96 17.11
CA SER A 216 9.33 -10.06 15.98
C SER A 216 9.03 -11.27 15.08
N LYS A 217 9.70 -11.31 13.93
CA LYS A 217 9.71 -12.49 13.05
C LYS A 217 10.19 -13.76 13.75
N ASP A 218 11.13 -13.64 14.68
CA ASP A 218 11.68 -14.80 15.39
C ASP A 218 10.70 -15.35 16.41
N PHE A 219 9.90 -14.48 17.04
CA PHE A 219 8.74 -14.90 17.84
C PHE A 219 7.79 -15.75 16.98
N GLY A 220 7.40 -15.26 15.81
CA GLY A 220 6.49 -15.98 14.92
C GLY A 220 7.03 -17.31 14.39
N LYS A 221 8.35 -17.46 14.21
CA LYS A 221 8.97 -18.76 13.90
C LYS A 221 8.89 -19.77 15.05
N GLY A 222 8.72 -19.29 16.28
CA GLY A 222 8.54 -20.13 17.48
C GLY A 222 7.14 -20.75 17.59
N LEU A 223 6.15 -20.17 16.90
CA LEU A 223 4.76 -20.66 16.94
C LEU A 223 4.60 -21.99 16.21
N ARG A 224 3.62 -22.78 16.68
CA ARG A 224 3.24 -24.12 16.22
C ARG A 224 1.73 -24.21 16.13
N ALA A 225 1.22 -25.28 15.51
CA ALA A 225 -0.21 -25.41 15.25
C ALA A 225 -1.07 -25.49 16.53
N ASP A 226 -0.50 -26.02 17.61
CA ASP A 226 -1.15 -26.15 18.91
C ASP A 226 -1.18 -24.84 19.72
N ASN A 227 -0.23 -23.91 19.49
CA ASN A 227 -0.14 -22.68 20.26
C ASN A 227 -0.42 -21.38 19.48
N ILE A 228 -0.48 -21.39 18.15
CA ILE A 228 -0.69 -20.19 17.33
C ILE A 228 -1.99 -19.43 17.67
N LEU A 229 -3.03 -20.13 18.14
CA LEU A 229 -4.25 -19.49 18.62
C LEU A 229 -3.99 -18.66 19.88
N ASN A 230 -3.34 -19.25 20.89
CA ASN A 230 -3.13 -18.64 22.21
C ASN A 230 -1.95 -17.66 22.23
N ASP A 231 -0.82 -18.07 21.67
CA ASP A 231 0.44 -17.33 21.70
C ASP A 231 0.62 -16.48 20.42
N GLY A 232 -0.34 -16.50 19.50
CA GLY A 232 -0.34 -15.69 18.30
C GLY A 232 -1.57 -14.80 18.22
N PHE A 233 -2.70 -15.36 17.81
CA PHE A 233 -3.89 -14.58 17.50
C PHE A 233 -4.55 -13.93 18.73
N ARG A 234 -4.64 -14.62 19.88
CA ARG A 234 -5.10 -13.98 21.14
C ARG A 234 -4.22 -12.80 21.54
N MET A 235 -2.90 -12.92 21.34
CA MET A 235 -1.95 -11.85 21.63
C MET A 235 -2.08 -10.68 20.65
N PHE A 236 -2.35 -10.95 19.37
CA PHE A 236 -2.63 -9.91 18.39
C PHE A 236 -3.89 -9.11 18.74
N PHE A 237 -4.96 -9.77 19.21
CA PHE A 237 -6.21 -9.13 19.63
C PHE A 237 -6.25 -8.76 21.12
N ALA A 238 -5.09 -8.44 21.73
CA ALA A 238 -5.00 -8.14 23.16
C ALA A 238 -5.09 -6.63 23.49
N ALA A 239 -5.37 -5.78 22.51
CA ALA A 239 -5.56 -4.35 22.76
C ALA A 239 -6.72 -4.10 23.73
N LYS A 240 -6.57 -3.10 24.61
CA LYS A 240 -7.48 -2.82 25.73
C LYS A 240 -8.72 -2.03 25.29
N LEU A 241 -9.43 -2.54 24.28
CA LEU A 241 -10.64 -1.93 23.72
C LEU A 241 -11.93 -2.30 24.47
N GLY A 242 -11.88 -3.38 25.27
CA GLY A 242 -13.06 -4.01 25.87
C GLY A 242 -13.73 -5.03 24.93
N PRO A 243 -14.51 -5.97 25.49
CA PRO A 243 -14.99 -7.15 24.76
C PRO A 243 -15.92 -6.82 23.59
N LYS A 244 -16.83 -5.84 23.73
CA LYS A 244 -17.78 -5.46 22.67
C LYS A 244 -17.08 -4.94 21.42
N ARG A 245 -16.10 -4.02 21.58
CA ARG A 245 -15.33 -3.46 20.45
C ARG A 245 -14.45 -4.52 19.80
N MET A 246 -13.77 -5.34 20.60
CA MET A 246 -12.92 -6.40 20.07
C MET A 246 -13.72 -7.47 19.32
N ARG A 247 -14.89 -7.84 19.84
CA ARG A 247 -15.82 -8.74 19.15
C ARG A 247 -16.20 -8.19 17.77
N LEU A 248 -16.61 -6.92 17.70
CA LEU A 248 -16.97 -6.26 16.43
C LEU A 248 -15.82 -6.31 15.41
N ILE A 249 -14.58 -6.04 15.83
CA ILE A 249 -13.39 -6.13 14.97
C ILE A 249 -13.21 -7.57 14.43
N ILE A 250 -13.26 -8.57 15.31
CA ILE A 250 -13.03 -9.97 14.92
C ILE A 250 -14.15 -10.46 14.00
N GLU A 251 -15.43 -10.14 14.29
CA GLU A 251 -16.57 -10.49 13.43
C GLU A 251 -16.45 -9.89 12.02
N ARG A 252 -16.00 -8.64 11.92
CA ARG A 252 -15.78 -8.00 10.63
C ARG A 252 -14.62 -8.66 9.87
N PHE A 253 -13.51 -8.98 10.53
CA PHE A 253 -12.44 -9.75 9.88
C PHE A 253 -12.89 -11.16 9.47
N VAL A 254 -13.75 -11.83 10.24
CA VAL A 254 -14.33 -13.11 9.86
C VAL A 254 -15.15 -12.98 8.57
N THR A 255 -15.89 -11.88 8.43
CA THR A 255 -16.65 -11.55 7.21
C THR A 255 -15.69 -11.29 6.04
N ASP A 256 -14.71 -10.39 6.22
CA ASP A 256 -13.74 -10.04 5.20
C ASP A 256 -12.91 -11.25 4.74
N LEU A 257 -12.48 -12.11 5.67
CA LEU A 257 -11.77 -13.35 5.34
C LEU A 257 -12.65 -14.33 4.55
N GLY A 258 -13.96 -14.35 4.81
CA GLY A 258 -14.92 -15.13 4.04
C GLY A 258 -15.04 -14.63 2.60
N ASP A 259 -15.16 -13.32 2.42
CA ASP A 259 -15.25 -12.69 1.10
C ASP A 259 -13.93 -12.80 0.34
N PHE A 260 -12.79 -12.57 1.02
CA PHE A 260 -11.46 -12.76 0.43
C PHE A 260 -11.22 -14.22 0.02
N LEU A 261 -11.66 -15.18 0.84
CA LEU A 261 -11.58 -16.60 0.50
C LEU A 261 -12.37 -16.90 -0.78
N ALA A 262 -13.59 -16.38 -0.90
CA ALA A 262 -14.40 -16.55 -2.11
C ALA A 262 -13.72 -15.96 -3.36
N VAL A 263 -13.04 -14.82 -3.22
CA VAL A 263 -12.25 -14.23 -4.31
C VAL A 263 -11.03 -15.09 -4.66
N ILE A 264 -10.19 -15.42 -3.69
CA ILE A 264 -8.91 -16.10 -3.97
C ILE A 264 -9.10 -17.52 -4.51
N GLU A 265 -10.23 -18.17 -4.19
CA GLU A 265 -10.62 -19.47 -4.75
C GLU A 265 -10.88 -19.44 -6.27
N THR A 266 -11.19 -18.27 -6.83
CA THR A 266 -11.42 -18.12 -8.28
C THR A 266 -10.21 -17.56 -9.03
N GLN A 267 -9.17 -17.12 -8.32
CA GLN A 267 -8.02 -16.49 -8.95
C GLN A 267 -6.95 -17.51 -9.33
N GLU A 268 -6.56 -17.51 -10.61
CA GLU A 268 -5.47 -18.34 -11.11
C GLU A 268 -4.13 -17.60 -10.99
N LEU A 269 -3.57 -17.63 -9.80
CA LEU A 269 -2.28 -17.01 -9.48
C LEU A 269 -1.48 -17.89 -8.52
N ARG A 270 -0.20 -17.58 -8.35
CA ARG A 270 0.68 -18.15 -7.32
C ARG A 270 1.25 -17.03 -6.48
N LEU A 271 0.99 -17.08 -5.18
CA LEU A 271 1.54 -16.10 -4.24
C LEU A 271 2.72 -16.72 -3.51
N ARG A 272 3.90 -16.12 -3.66
CA ARG A 272 5.11 -16.61 -2.99
C ARG A 272 5.64 -15.54 -2.07
N SER A 273 5.62 -15.86 -0.77
CA SER A 273 6.02 -14.94 0.30
C SER A 273 5.15 -13.68 0.46
N SER A 274 3.96 -13.64 -0.16
CA SER A 274 2.95 -12.61 0.08
C SER A 274 2.32 -12.73 1.47
N SER A 275 1.67 -11.65 1.90
CA SER A 275 1.06 -11.56 3.22
C SER A 275 -0.32 -10.93 3.18
N LEU A 276 -1.19 -11.33 4.09
CA LEU A 276 -2.30 -10.48 4.53
C LEU A 276 -1.76 -9.54 5.60
N LEU A 277 -1.84 -8.23 5.35
CA LEU A 277 -1.61 -7.20 6.35
C LEU A 277 -2.96 -6.87 6.99
N ILE A 278 -3.07 -7.12 8.29
CA ILE A 278 -4.29 -6.96 9.08
C ILE A 278 -4.06 -5.82 10.06
N LEU A 279 -4.92 -4.80 10.03
CA LEU A 279 -4.81 -3.60 10.86
C LEU A 279 -6.10 -3.32 11.60
N TYR A 280 -6.02 -2.93 12.86
CA TYR A 280 -7.17 -2.38 13.59
C TYR A 280 -6.75 -1.25 14.54
N GLU A 281 -7.68 -0.37 14.87
CA GLU A 281 -7.44 0.76 15.78
C GLU A 281 -7.35 0.26 17.23
N GLY A 282 -6.20 0.50 17.87
CA GLY A 282 -5.94 0.05 19.24
C GLY A 282 -6.40 1.05 20.31
N ASP A 283 -6.62 2.31 19.94
CA ASP A 283 -7.09 3.33 20.87
C ASP A 283 -8.63 3.35 20.99
N PRO A 284 -9.21 3.23 22.20
CA PRO A 284 -10.65 3.19 22.37
C PRO A 284 -11.41 4.43 21.88
N MET A 285 -10.83 5.64 22.03
CA MET A 285 -11.49 6.88 21.62
C MET A 285 -11.46 7.04 20.11
N ALA A 286 -10.29 6.81 19.50
CA ALA A 286 -10.15 6.84 18.04
C ALA A 286 -11.01 5.76 17.37
N PHE A 287 -11.16 4.59 18.00
CA PHE A 287 -12.07 3.54 17.53
C PHE A 287 -13.51 4.02 17.50
N ASP A 288 -14.02 4.59 18.59
CA ASP A 288 -15.40 5.06 18.68
C ASP A 288 -15.66 6.19 17.67
N GLN A 289 -14.70 7.12 17.52
CA GLN A 289 -14.79 8.18 16.52
C GLN A 289 -14.83 7.62 15.10
N GLY A 290 -13.94 6.69 14.76
CA GLY A 290 -13.92 6.05 13.45
C GLY A 290 -15.21 5.28 13.15
N LEU A 291 -15.77 4.61 14.14
CA LEU A 291 -17.03 3.89 13.99
C LEU A 291 -18.21 4.83 13.72
N LEU A 292 -18.26 5.99 14.40
CA LEU A 292 -19.26 7.02 14.14
C LEU A 292 -19.15 7.59 12.73
N LEU A 293 -17.92 7.92 12.29
CA LEU A 293 -17.66 8.44 10.94
C LEU A 293 -18.05 7.41 9.86
N GLU A 294 -17.74 6.13 10.06
CA GLU A 294 -18.17 5.07 9.14
C GLU A 294 -19.70 4.98 9.04
N GLN A 295 -20.42 5.05 10.18
CA GLN A 295 -21.88 5.03 10.21
C GLN A 295 -22.49 6.23 9.51
N GLU A 296 -21.90 7.41 9.66
CA GLU A 296 -22.32 8.63 8.97
C GLU A 296 -22.13 8.50 7.45
N LYS A 297 -20.94 8.07 7.00
CA LYS A 297 -20.67 7.82 5.56
C LYS A 297 -21.66 6.83 4.95
N ILE A 298 -22.00 5.76 5.67
CA ILE A 298 -23.03 4.80 5.22
C ILE A 298 -24.40 5.46 5.15
N ALA A 299 -24.79 6.24 6.16
CA ALA A 299 -26.09 6.91 6.19
C ALA A 299 -26.22 7.93 5.04
N GLU A 300 -25.15 8.66 4.73
CA GLU A 300 -25.08 9.59 3.61
C GLU A 300 -25.18 8.88 2.26
N ALA A 301 -24.43 7.80 2.06
CA ALA A 301 -24.52 6.99 0.83
C ALA A 301 -25.95 6.48 0.60
N VAL A 302 -26.62 6.00 1.64
CA VAL A 302 -28.02 5.54 1.58
C VAL A 302 -28.98 6.70 1.27
N ARG A 303 -28.75 7.91 1.83
CA ARG A 303 -29.55 9.10 1.51
C ARG A 303 -29.35 9.53 0.05
N ALA A 304 -28.11 9.54 -0.44
CA ALA A 304 -27.76 9.88 -1.81
C ALA A 304 -28.41 8.92 -2.82
N GLU A 305 -28.38 7.61 -2.55
CA GLU A 305 -29.03 6.60 -3.39
C GLU A 305 -30.57 6.78 -3.43
N LYS A 306 -31.19 7.06 -2.28
CA LYS A 306 -32.63 7.37 -2.21
C LYS A 306 -33.00 8.64 -2.98
N MET A 307 -32.15 9.66 -2.97
CA MET A 307 -32.36 10.88 -3.75
C MET A 307 -32.21 10.63 -5.25
N ALA A 308 -31.20 9.86 -5.66
CA ALA A 308 -30.98 9.49 -7.06
C ALA A 308 -32.17 8.69 -7.62
N THR A 309 -32.66 7.68 -6.89
CA THR A 309 -33.82 6.88 -7.30
C THR A 309 -35.12 7.67 -7.38
N LYS A 310 -35.33 8.66 -6.49
CA LYS A 310 -36.50 9.57 -6.54
C LYS A 310 -36.43 10.56 -7.71
N ALA A 311 -35.24 11.05 -8.06
CA ALA A 311 -35.03 11.91 -9.22
C ALA A 311 -35.29 11.18 -10.54
N THR A 312 -34.94 9.89 -10.64
CA THR A 312 -35.25 9.03 -11.80
C THR A 312 -36.74 8.67 -11.89
N ALA A 313 -37.44 8.54 -10.76
CA ALA A 313 -38.89 8.28 -10.75
C ALA A 313 -39.73 9.50 -11.17
N THR A 314 -39.25 10.72 -10.96
CA THR A 314 -39.98 11.96 -11.29
C THR A 314 -39.84 12.36 -12.77
N SER A 315 -38.87 11.79 -13.50
CA SER A 315 -38.60 12.09 -14.92
C SER A 315 -39.18 11.05 -15.91
N SER A 316 -39.90 10.03 -15.44
CA SER A 316 -40.43 8.93 -16.28
C SER A 316 -41.95 8.97 -16.51
N SER A 317 -42.52 10.17 -16.68
CA SER A 317 -43.80 10.33 -17.41
C SER A 317 -43.54 10.94 -18.78
N THR A 318 -43.09 10.14 -19.76
CA THR A 318 -43.46 10.19 -21.20
C THR A 318 -42.62 9.17 -22.01
N THR A 319 -43.33 8.23 -22.64
CA THR A 319 -42.96 7.31 -23.74
C THR A 319 -42.35 5.94 -23.44
N THR A 320 -43.13 4.93 -23.80
CA THR A 320 -42.83 3.51 -24.04
C THR A 320 -41.82 3.28 -25.18
N THR A 321 -40.83 2.38 -25.01
CA THR A 321 -40.67 1.09 -25.75
C THR A 321 -39.28 0.45 -25.59
N THR A 322 -39.30 -0.81 -25.17
CA THR A 322 -38.46 -1.99 -25.53
C THR A 322 -36.92 -2.04 -25.42
N THR A 323 -36.52 -3.22 -24.90
CA THR A 323 -35.35 -4.09 -25.19
C THR A 323 -34.05 -4.00 -24.36
N SER A 324 -33.94 -5.00 -23.47
CA SER A 324 -32.83 -5.97 -23.29
C SER A 324 -31.42 -5.50 -22.88
N SER A 325 -30.98 -5.88 -21.68
CA SER A 325 -30.03 -7.01 -21.45
C SER A 325 -29.27 -6.88 -20.12
N SER A 326 -29.07 -8.04 -19.49
CA SER A 326 -27.95 -8.42 -18.60
C SER A 326 -27.82 -7.74 -17.23
N SER A 327 -28.33 -8.44 -16.23
CA SER A 327 -28.20 -8.12 -14.80
C SER A 327 -26.85 -8.62 -14.25
N THR A 328 -26.01 -7.69 -13.80
CA THR A 328 -24.88 -7.99 -12.90
C THR A 328 -25.42 -8.06 -11.48
N ILE A 329 -25.14 -9.17 -10.81
CA ILE A 329 -25.44 -9.43 -9.41
C ILE A 329 -24.54 -8.53 -8.55
N ILE A 330 -25.12 -7.55 -7.85
CA ILE A 330 -24.51 -6.92 -6.67
C ILE A 330 -25.19 -7.57 -5.47
N THR A 331 -24.50 -8.52 -4.84
CA THR A 331 -24.87 -9.04 -3.53
C THR A 331 -24.16 -8.17 -2.49
N GLN A 332 -24.89 -7.27 -1.83
CA GLN A 332 -24.47 -6.67 -0.56
C GLN A 332 -25.69 -6.39 0.32
N LEU A 333 -25.58 -6.90 1.55
CA LEU A 333 -26.12 -6.41 2.81
C LEU A 333 -27.65 -6.27 2.98
N LYS A 334 -28.21 -7.27 3.69
CA LYS A 334 -29.46 -7.10 4.47
C LYS A 334 -29.11 -6.56 5.87
N PRO A 335 -29.69 -5.43 6.31
CA PRO A 335 -29.81 -5.14 7.72
C PRO A 335 -31.06 -5.85 8.27
N SER A 336 -30.86 -6.84 9.14
CA SER A 336 -31.92 -7.38 10.00
C SER A 336 -31.98 -6.57 11.29
N LEU A 337 -32.92 -5.63 11.38
CA LEU A 337 -33.39 -5.10 12.65
C LEU A 337 -34.91 -5.25 12.71
N THR A 338 -35.33 -6.17 13.58
CA THR A 338 -36.71 -6.42 13.96
C THR A 338 -37.23 -5.24 14.77
N SER A 339 -38.31 -4.62 14.30
CA SER A 339 -39.08 -3.63 15.03
C SER A 339 -40.04 -4.30 16.02
N SER A 340 -40.00 -3.89 17.28
CA SER A 340 -41.16 -3.93 18.19
C SER A 340 -41.24 -2.55 18.85
N GLY A 341 -42.11 -1.67 18.36
CA GLY A 341 -43.35 -1.29 19.05
C GLY A 341 -43.04 -0.34 20.22
N GLY A 342 -43.18 0.98 20.12
CA GLY A 342 -44.35 1.72 19.68
C GLY A 342 -45.29 1.95 20.86
N HIS A 343 -45.09 3.03 21.62
CA HIS A 343 -46.11 3.68 22.47
C HIS A 343 -45.84 5.19 22.54
N SER A 344 -46.85 5.96 22.13
CA SER A 344 -46.93 7.41 22.21
C SER A 344 -47.28 7.89 23.64
N PRO A 345 -47.05 9.17 23.95
CA PRO A 345 -47.06 9.72 25.30
C PRO A 345 -48.45 10.19 25.74
N ASN A 346 -48.66 10.25 27.05
CA ASN A 346 -49.81 10.90 27.65
C ASN A 346 -49.36 12.04 28.58
N ASP A 347 -50.04 13.16 28.44
CA ASP A 347 -49.86 14.45 29.12
C ASP A 347 -50.18 14.43 30.63
N GLN A 348 -49.86 15.59 31.25
CA GLN A 348 -50.24 16.12 32.57
C GLN A 348 -49.21 15.80 33.68
N ASP A 349 -48.65 16.75 34.45
CA ASP A 349 -49.28 17.93 35.03
C ASP A 349 -48.27 18.92 35.66
N SER A 350 -48.67 20.20 35.72
CA SER A 350 -48.46 21.17 36.83
C SER A 350 -47.14 21.96 37.07
N LYS A 351 -47.16 23.23 36.60
CA LYS A 351 -47.03 24.53 37.34
C LYS A 351 -46.06 24.72 38.54
N SER A 352 -45.15 25.69 38.39
CA SER A 352 -44.90 26.90 39.25
C SER A 352 -43.76 27.72 38.62
N MET A 353 -43.86 28.95 38.10
CA MET A 353 -44.30 30.27 38.60
C MET A 353 -43.38 30.90 39.67
N MET A 354 -42.56 31.88 39.25
CA MET A 354 -42.16 33.18 39.87
C MET A 354 -40.85 33.65 39.19
N ASP A 355 -40.82 34.74 38.41
CA ASP A 355 -40.82 36.17 38.81
C ASP A 355 -39.48 36.55 39.47
N SER A 356 -38.73 37.62 39.18
CA SER A 356 -38.84 38.86 38.39
C SER A 356 -37.42 39.46 38.29
N GLY A 357 -37.16 40.40 37.36
CA GLY A 357 -35.98 41.27 37.49
C GLY A 357 -35.46 41.99 36.25
N GLU A 358 -36.27 42.86 35.65
CA GLU A 358 -35.84 43.89 34.68
C GLU A 358 -34.93 44.97 35.31
N LYS A 359 -33.96 45.46 34.52
CA LYS A 359 -33.50 46.86 34.33
C LYS A 359 -32.16 46.80 33.57
N GLY A 360 -31.88 47.50 32.47
CA GLY A 360 -32.55 48.60 31.80
C GLY A 360 -31.49 49.56 31.24
N GLY A 361 -31.59 49.91 29.94
CA GLY A 361 -30.94 51.06 29.27
C GLY A 361 -29.44 50.91 28.93
N ASN A 362 -28.90 51.46 27.84
CA ASN A 362 -29.44 52.33 26.79
C ASN A 362 -28.45 52.29 25.60
N GLU A 363 -28.97 52.66 24.43
CA GLU A 363 -28.41 52.69 23.09
C GLU A 363 -27.05 53.42 22.93
N ASN A 364 -26.17 52.92 22.04
CA ASN A 364 -25.59 53.73 20.97
C ASN A 364 -24.90 52.89 19.88
N THR A 365 -25.07 53.41 18.68
CA THR A 365 -24.71 52.96 17.33
C THR A 365 -23.21 52.87 17.05
N SER A 366 -22.80 51.86 16.28
CA SER A 366 -21.85 52.01 15.17
C SER A 366 -21.96 50.78 14.27
N ASP A 367 -22.41 51.02 13.05
CA ASP A 367 -22.27 50.13 11.91
C ASP A 367 -20.77 49.89 11.67
N ASP A 368 -20.33 48.65 11.78
CA ASP A 368 -19.12 48.17 11.15
C ASP A 368 -19.45 46.79 10.56
N ASP A 369 -19.67 46.80 9.24
CA ASP A 369 -19.73 45.62 8.39
C ASP A 369 -18.36 44.92 8.44
N GLU A 370 -18.16 44.05 9.43
CA GLU A 370 -17.14 43.00 9.31
C GLU A 370 -17.77 41.87 8.49
N GLU A 371 -17.54 41.94 7.17
CA GLU A 371 -17.50 40.75 6.32
C GLU A 371 -16.47 39.81 6.97
N ALA A 372 -16.95 38.90 7.82
CA ALA A 372 -16.18 37.75 8.22
C ALA A 372 -15.89 36.99 6.92
N GLU A 373 -14.67 37.14 6.43
CA GLU A 373 -14.10 36.31 5.39
C GLU A 373 -14.39 34.87 5.82
N ASP A 374 -15.28 34.19 5.09
CA ASP A 374 -15.39 32.75 5.12
C ASP A 374 -14.01 32.23 4.69
N GLU A 375 -13.09 32.13 5.66
CA GLU A 375 -11.92 31.30 5.55
C GLU A 375 -12.49 29.90 5.31
N ASP A 376 -12.52 29.53 4.02
CA ASP A 376 -12.66 28.18 3.51
C ASP A 376 -11.47 27.39 4.08
N GLU A 377 -11.51 27.14 5.40
CA GLU A 377 -10.75 26.10 6.08
C GLU A 377 -11.25 24.81 5.46
N GLY A 378 -10.67 24.48 4.29
CA GLY A 378 -11.04 23.31 3.53
C GLY A 378 -11.16 22.14 4.49
N GLU A 379 -12.37 21.59 4.59
CA GLU A 379 -12.70 20.51 5.50
C GLU A 379 -11.65 19.42 5.33
N ASP A 380 -10.70 19.35 6.27
CA ASP A 380 -9.77 18.25 6.34
C ASP A 380 -10.64 17.02 6.59
N GLU A 381 -10.93 16.26 5.53
CA GLU A 381 -11.74 15.04 5.63
C GLU A 381 -11.05 14.13 6.64
N TYR A 382 -11.52 14.14 7.90
CA TYR A 382 -10.95 13.33 8.97
C TYR A 382 -11.11 11.87 8.57
N THR A 383 -10.01 11.25 8.14
CA THR A 383 -9.97 9.81 7.87
C THR A 383 -9.60 9.10 9.16
N GLN A 384 -10.58 8.54 9.86
CA GLN A 384 -10.34 7.65 11.00
C GLN A 384 -10.83 6.24 10.64
N LYS A 385 -9.89 5.35 10.32
CA LYS A 385 -10.13 3.93 10.09
C LYS A 385 -10.23 3.21 11.44
N ILE A 386 -11.06 2.17 11.48
CA ILE A 386 -11.14 1.25 12.63
C ILE A 386 -10.52 -0.11 12.34
N MET A 387 -10.48 -0.51 11.06
CA MET A 387 -9.85 -1.74 10.59
C MET A 387 -9.54 -1.68 9.09
N ASP A 388 -8.59 -2.50 8.64
CA ASP A 388 -8.27 -2.72 7.23
C ASP A 388 -7.61 -4.10 7.07
N MET A 389 -7.80 -4.75 5.92
CA MET A 389 -7.15 -6.02 5.59
C MET A 389 -6.79 -6.06 4.11
N ARG A 390 -5.50 -6.20 3.80
CA ARG A 390 -5.01 -6.19 2.42
C ARG A 390 -3.96 -7.25 2.14
N LEU A 391 -3.99 -7.79 0.93
CA LEU A 391 -2.96 -8.62 0.38
C LEU A 391 -1.80 -7.75 -0.13
N ILE A 392 -0.58 -8.04 0.31
CA ILE A 392 0.65 -7.30 0.00
C ILE A 392 1.80 -8.22 -0.40
N ASP A 393 2.91 -7.61 -0.84
CA ASP A 393 4.19 -8.24 -1.20
C ASP A 393 4.09 -9.22 -2.39
N PHE A 394 4.12 -8.66 -3.61
CA PHE A 394 3.94 -9.43 -4.84
C PHE A 394 5.24 -9.68 -5.63
N GLY A 395 6.40 -9.32 -5.08
CA GLY A 395 7.68 -9.38 -5.79
C GLY A 395 8.13 -10.77 -6.25
N ARG A 396 7.48 -11.84 -5.78
CA ARG A 396 7.68 -13.22 -6.27
C ARG A 396 6.38 -13.91 -6.66
N SER A 397 5.32 -13.15 -6.79
CA SER A 397 4.00 -13.65 -7.16
C SER A 397 3.82 -13.58 -8.67
N ALA A 398 2.98 -14.46 -9.20
CA ALA A 398 2.77 -14.59 -10.63
C ALA A 398 1.30 -14.90 -10.93
N TRP A 399 0.80 -14.32 -12.01
CA TRP A 399 -0.45 -14.72 -12.65
C TRP A 399 -0.22 -16.03 -13.41
N THR A 400 -1.07 -17.03 -13.19
CA THR A 400 -0.91 -18.38 -13.75
C THR A 400 -2.20 -18.92 -14.37
N PRO A 401 -2.72 -18.30 -15.44
CA PRO A 401 -3.95 -18.76 -16.10
C PRO A 401 -3.87 -20.23 -16.53
N GLY A 402 -4.96 -20.96 -16.35
CA GLY A 402 -5.12 -22.39 -16.64
C GLY A 402 -4.49 -23.33 -15.62
N GLN A 403 -3.90 -22.83 -14.53
CA GLN A 403 -3.27 -23.67 -13.50
C GLN A 403 -4.13 -23.85 -12.25
N GLY A 404 -5.36 -23.33 -12.23
CA GLY A 404 -6.21 -23.30 -11.04
C GLY A 404 -5.66 -22.41 -9.92
N PRO A 405 -6.35 -22.36 -8.78
CA PRO A 405 -5.98 -21.47 -7.67
C PRO A 405 -4.80 -21.98 -6.83
N ASP A 406 -4.27 -21.13 -5.97
CA ASP A 406 -3.17 -21.48 -5.05
C ASP A 406 -3.70 -22.16 -3.79
N GLU A 407 -3.75 -23.49 -3.80
CA GLU A 407 -4.26 -24.31 -2.68
C GLU A 407 -3.51 -24.08 -1.35
N GLY A 408 -2.22 -23.75 -1.41
CA GLY A 408 -1.44 -23.48 -0.20
C GLY A 408 -1.84 -22.16 0.46
N VAL A 409 -2.15 -21.15 -0.35
CA VAL A 409 -2.71 -19.87 0.12
C VAL A 409 -4.11 -20.07 0.66
N ILE A 410 -4.97 -20.78 -0.08
CA ILE A 410 -6.36 -21.07 0.31
C ILE A 410 -6.40 -21.79 1.67
N LEU A 411 -5.54 -22.80 1.87
CA LEU A 411 -5.39 -23.47 3.17
C LEU A 411 -5.09 -22.46 4.27
N GLY A 412 -4.17 -21.53 4.01
CA GLY A 412 -3.80 -20.48 4.95
C GLY A 412 -4.97 -19.58 5.33
N VAL A 413 -5.71 -19.07 4.34
CA VAL A 413 -6.89 -18.20 4.56
C VAL A 413 -7.97 -18.94 5.34
N ARG A 414 -8.27 -20.20 4.96
CA ARG A 414 -9.25 -21.06 5.67
C ARG A 414 -8.86 -21.28 7.14
N ASN A 415 -7.58 -21.53 7.41
CA ASN A 415 -7.10 -21.70 8.79
C ASN A 415 -7.19 -20.41 9.59
N THR A 416 -6.82 -19.26 9.03
CA THR A 416 -6.98 -17.95 9.68
C THR A 416 -8.45 -17.68 10.04
N LEU A 417 -9.36 -17.89 9.08
CA LEU A 417 -10.81 -17.78 9.30
C LEU A 417 -11.29 -18.69 10.44
N SER A 418 -10.80 -19.93 10.47
CA SER A 418 -11.11 -20.88 11.55
C SER A 418 -10.61 -20.42 12.91
N PHE A 419 -9.39 -19.88 13.00
CA PHE A 419 -8.87 -19.34 14.25
C PHE A 419 -9.65 -18.12 14.74
N PHE A 420 -10.04 -17.21 13.84
CA PHE A 420 -10.81 -16.02 14.23
C PHE A 420 -12.21 -16.39 14.72
N LYS A 421 -12.86 -17.37 14.08
CA LYS A 421 -14.13 -17.94 14.58
C LYS A 421 -13.97 -18.56 15.97
N LYS A 422 -12.90 -19.31 16.22
CA LYS A 422 -12.61 -19.88 17.55
C LYS A 422 -12.40 -18.80 18.62
N LEU A 423 -11.81 -17.65 18.28
CA LEU A 423 -11.69 -16.53 19.23
C LEU A 423 -13.06 -16.01 19.66
N LEU A 424 -14.00 -15.85 18.72
CA LEU A 424 -15.37 -15.44 19.03
C LEU A 424 -16.08 -16.45 19.93
N GLU A 425 -15.87 -17.75 19.70
CA GLU A 425 -16.45 -18.82 20.51
C GLU A 425 -15.86 -18.93 21.92
N LEU A 426 -14.57 -18.64 22.09
CA LEU A 426 -13.85 -18.89 23.36
C LEU A 426 -13.73 -17.66 24.25
N ASP A 427 -13.49 -16.49 23.68
CA ASP A 427 -13.05 -15.30 24.43
C ASP A 427 -14.05 -14.14 24.36
N TYR A 428 -14.90 -14.12 23.33
CA TYR A 428 -15.78 -13.00 23.03
C TYR A 428 -17.20 -13.46 22.74
N GLN A 429 -17.76 -14.33 23.59
CA GLN A 429 -19.14 -14.80 23.47
C GLN A 429 -20.16 -13.65 23.57
N GLU A 430 -21.34 -13.81 22.98
CA GLU A 430 -22.44 -12.87 23.22
C GLU A 430 -22.82 -12.99 24.70
N GLU A 431 -22.67 -11.91 25.46
CA GLU A 431 -23.25 -11.82 26.79
C GLU A 431 -24.78 -11.73 26.58
N ASP A 432 -25.53 -12.78 26.92
CA ASP A 432 -26.98 -12.71 27.03
C ASP A 432 -27.32 -11.58 28.04
N GLU A 433 -27.86 -10.45 27.53
CA GLU A 433 -28.24 -9.27 28.32
C GLU A 433 -29.26 -9.56 29.44
#